data_AF-A0A8J5MNN3-F1
#
_entry.id   AF-A0A8J5MNN3-F1
#
_cell.length_a   1.000
_cell.length_b   1.000
_cell.length_c   1.000
_cell.angle_alpha   90.00
_cell.angle_beta   90.00
_cell.angle_gamma   90.00
#
_symmetry.space_group_name_H-M   'P 1'
#
loop_
_entity.id
_entity.type
_entity.pdbx_description
1 polymer ?
#
loop_
_entity_poly.entity_id
_entity_poly.type
_entity_poly.pdbx_seq_one_letter_code
_entity_poly.pdbx_strand_id
1 'polypeptide(L)'
;MAACIIPLHVLTGCHHSSGFYVTNKKLMADRLQSSNEERDLLASCGTELQAPKEVLDDLEKFVFRYIYCEAKNTTLGEVRAAKWRAQNTVRLAPDSDSLHLHLKRTNYLSFLLNHPNLPIPTLTHRTWMAWLDGLCLPPPSPHFPHRYPFP
;
A
#
# COMPACT_ATOMS: atom_id res chain seq x y z
N MET A 1 -13.33 0.07 -14.48
CA MET A 1 -13.27 -1.23 -13.76
C MET A 1 -11.90 -1.88 -13.88
N ALA A 2 -11.39 -2.23 -15.07
CA ALA A 2 -10.08 -2.88 -15.18
C ALA A 2 -8.92 -2.12 -14.50
N ALA A 3 -8.85 -0.80 -14.70
CA ALA A 3 -7.78 0.06 -14.15
C ALA A 3 -7.75 0.15 -12.62
N CYS A 4 -8.89 -0.01 -11.93
CA CYS A 4 -8.95 0.09 -10.46
C CYS A 4 -8.76 -1.26 -9.74
N ILE A 5 -8.74 -2.39 -10.47
CA ILE A 5 -8.65 -3.73 -9.87
C ILE A 5 -7.25 -4.00 -9.30
N ILE A 6 -6.19 -3.64 -10.04
CA ILE A 6 -4.80 -3.80 -9.60
C ILE A 6 -4.55 -3.06 -8.28
N PRO A 7 -4.80 -1.73 -8.20
CA PRO A 7 -4.59 -0.99 -6.96
C PRO A 7 -5.48 -1.46 -5.83
N LEU A 8 -6.76 -1.82 -6.10
CA LEU A 8 -7.62 -2.42 -5.08
C LEU A 8 -7.05 -3.73 -4.54
N HIS A 9 -6.56 -4.60 -5.42
CA HIS A 9 -5.99 -5.90 -5.06
C HIS A 9 -4.74 -5.74 -4.19
N VAL A 10 -3.84 -4.82 -4.56
CA VAL A 10 -2.62 -4.54 -3.80
C VAL A 10 -2.96 -3.88 -2.45
N LEU A 11 -3.84 -2.89 -2.44
CA LEU A 11 -4.25 -2.14 -1.25
C LEU A 11 -4.87 -3.07 -0.20
N THR A 12 -5.74 -3.99 -0.62
CA THR A 12 -6.42 -4.95 0.25
C THR A 12 -5.63 -6.25 0.47
N GLY A 13 -4.43 -6.36 -0.12
CA GLY A 13 -3.47 -7.43 0.09
C GLY A 13 -3.25 -8.33 -1.12
N CYS A 14 -2.04 -8.29 -1.71
CA CYS A 14 -1.58 -9.28 -2.70
C CYS A 14 -0.72 -10.41 -2.10
N HIS A 15 -0.16 -10.22 -0.89
CA HIS A 15 0.62 -11.23 -0.15
C HIS A 15 0.41 -11.11 1.37
N HIS A 16 0.79 -12.17 2.12
CA HIS A 16 0.53 -12.50 3.53
C HIS A 16 0.78 -11.44 4.63
N SER A 17 1.16 -10.20 4.29
CA SER A 17 1.55 -9.16 5.26
C SER A 17 0.65 -7.92 5.31
N SER A 18 -0.40 -7.81 4.50
CA SER A 18 -1.33 -6.68 4.69
C SER A 18 -2.30 -6.98 5.84
N GLY A 19 -2.32 -6.14 6.88
CA GLY A 19 -3.34 -6.16 7.95
C GLY A 19 -4.78 -5.97 7.46
N PHE A 20 -4.98 -5.77 6.15
CA PHE A 20 -6.26 -5.71 5.44
C PHE A 20 -6.81 -7.07 5.00
N TYR A 21 -6.17 -8.19 5.38
CA TYR A 21 -6.52 -9.55 4.98
C TYR A 21 -7.99 -9.97 5.23
N VAL A 22 -8.71 -9.26 6.10
CA VAL A 22 -10.10 -9.55 6.45
C VAL A 22 -11.11 -8.72 5.63
N THR A 23 -10.65 -7.73 4.88
CA THR A 23 -11.53 -6.90 4.06
C THR A 23 -11.98 -7.71 2.85
N ASN A 24 -13.28 -7.99 2.78
CA ASN A 24 -13.85 -8.78 1.70
C ASN A 24 -13.71 -8.01 0.37
N LYS A 25 -12.77 -8.44 -0.48
CA LYS A 25 -12.49 -7.83 -1.79
C LYS A 25 -13.75 -7.73 -2.66
N LYS A 26 -14.66 -8.71 -2.54
CA LYS A 26 -15.95 -8.70 -3.24
C LYS A 26 -16.82 -7.54 -2.72
N LEU A 27 -16.96 -7.41 -1.40
CA LEU A 27 -17.71 -6.29 -0.81
C LEU A 27 -17.14 -4.93 -1.23
N MET A 28 -15.81 -4.80 -1.29
CA MET A 28 -15.17 -3.56 -1.76
C MET A 28 -15.42 -3.31 -3.25
N ALA A 29 -15.29 -4.34 -4.07
CA ALA A 29 -15.57 -4.26 -5.50
C ALA A 29 -17.03 -3.86 -5.75
N ASP A 30 -17.97 -4.45 -5.01
CA ASP A 30 -19.41 -4.12 -5.10
C ASP A 30 -19.67 -2.66 -4.70
N ARG A 31 -19.06 -2.18 -3.61
CA ARG A 31 -19.14 -0.77 -3.18
C ARG A 31 -18.52 0.21 -4.17
N LEU A 32 -17.48 -0.21 -4.88
CA LEU A 32 -16.84 0.60 -5.92
C LEU A 32 -17.67 0.67 -7.20
N GLN A 33 -18.50 -0.34 -7.51
CA GLN A 33 -19.35 -0.29 -8.69
C GLN A 33 -20.31 0.89 -8.67
N SER A 34 -20.76 1.30 -7.48
CA SER A 34 -21.68 2.42 -7.30
C SER A 34 -21.02 3.80 -7.28
N SER A 35 -19.70 3.89 -7.38
CA SER A 35 -18.96 5.12 -7.06
C SER A 35 -17.89 5.44 -8.11
N ASN A 36 -18.17 6.40 -9.00
CA ASN A 36 -17.25 6.78 -10.08
C ASN A 36 -15.98 7.43 -9.53
N GLU A 37 -16.11 8.36 -8.59
CA GLU A 37 -15.01 9.12 -8.01
C GLU A 37 -13.95 8.20 -7.39
N GLU A 38 -14.38 7.18 -6.65
CA GLU A 38 -13.48 6.24 -5.98
C GLU A 38 -12.84 5.26 -6.95
N ARG A 39 -13.51 4.94 -8.06
CA ARG A 39 -12.89 4.18 -9.15
C ARG A 39 -11.81 4.99 -9.84
N ASP A 40 -12.04 6.28 -10.03
CA ASP A 40 -11.07 7.17 -10.67
C ASP A 40 -9.88 7.43 -9.75
N LEU A 41 -10.11 7.62 -8.45
CA LEU A 41 -9.06 7.70 -7.42
C LEU A 41 -8.20 6.43 -7.39
N LEU A 42 -8.83 5.25 -7.42
CA LEU A 42 -8.05 4.01 -7.47
C LEU A 42 -7.32 3.87 -8.80
N ALA A 43 -7.93 4.25 -9.93
CA ALA A 43 -7.31 4.16 -11.24
C ALA A 43 -6.12 5.13 -11.42
N SER A 44 -6.08 6.24 -10.68
CA SER A 44 -4.92 7.13 -10.65
C SER A 44 -3.75 6.58 -9.83
N CYS A 45 -3.98 5.56 -9.01
CA CYS A 45 -2.93 4.89 -8.25
C CYS A 45 -2.03 4.06 -9.20
N GLY A 46 -0.74 4.36 -9.19
CA GLY A 46 0.25 3.72 -10.05
C GLY A 46 0.29 4.26 -11.49
N THR A 47 -0.26 5.45 -11.76
CA THR A 47 0.01 6.17 -13.02
C THR A 47 1.40 6.78 -13.02
N GLU A 48 1.85 7.27 -11.86
CA GLU A 48 3.17 7.85 -11.63
C GLU A 48 3.97 7.04 -10.61
N LEU A 49 5.30 7.02 -10.76
CA LEU A 49 6.19 6.28 -9.86
C LEU A 49 6.11 6.81 -8.41
N GLN A 50 6.06 8.13 -8.26
CA GLN A 50 5.83 8.80 -6.98
C GLN A 50 4.42 9.38 -6.98
N ALA A 51 3.56 8.89 -6.09
CA ALA A 51 2.22 9.45 -5.94
C ALA A 51 2.30 10.89 -5.41
N PRO A 52 1.53 11.82 -5.99
CA PRO A 52 1.28 13.13 -5.40
C PRO A 52 0.74 12.97 -3.97
N LYS A 53 1.07 13.92 -3.10
CA LYS A 53 0.65 13.87 -1.69
C LYS A 53 -0.88 13.84 -1.59
N GLU A 54 -1.55 14.62 -2.43
CA GLU A 54 -3.00 14.73 -2.49
C GLU A 54 -3.66 13.37 -2.80
N VAL A 55 -3.07 12.59 -3.70
CA VAL A 55 -3.53 11.23 -4.03
C VAL A 55 -3.35 10.30 -2.83
N LEU A 56 -2.25 10.40 -2.10
CA LEU A 56 -2.03 9.60 -0.89
C LEU A 56 -3.03 9.98 0.21
N ASP A 57 -3.29 11.27 0.42
CA ASP A 57 -4.25 11.76 1.41
C ASP A 57 -5.68 11.30 1.07
N ASP A 58 -6.05 11.29 -0.22
CA ASP A 58 -7.35 10.81 -0.67
C ASP A 58 -7.47 9.27 -0.59
N LEU A 59 -6.40 8.54 -0.89
CA LEU A 59 -6.34 7.09 -0.65
C LEU A 59 -6.45 6.74 0.83
N GLU A 60 -5.90 7.56 1.72
CA GLU A 60 -6.05 7.38 3.17
C GLU A 60 -7.53 7.51 3.57
N LYS A 61 -8.21 8.57 3.11
CA LYS A 61 -9.67 8.74 3.32
C LYS A 61 -10.48 7.58 2.76
N PHE A 62 -10.07 7.06 1.60
CA PHE A 62 -10.69 5.88 1.01
C PHE A 62 -10.57 4.66 1.95
N VAL A 63 -9.38 4.40 2.50
CA VAL A 63 -9.16 3.32 3.47
C VAL A 63 -10.07 3.46 4.70
N PHE A 64 -10.17 4.65 5.28
CA PHE A 64 -11.07 4.89 6.42
C PHE A 64 -12.52 4.54 6.10
N ARG A 65 -13.03 5.09 5.01
CA ARG A 65 -14.44 4.98 4.64
C ARG A 65 -14.81 3.57 4.21
N TYR A 66 -13.98 2.91 3.41
CA TYR A 66 -14.35 1.65 2.77
C TYR A 66 -13.82 0.43 3.51
N ILE A 67 -12.61 0.48 4.07
CA ILE A 67 -12.00 -0.66 4.77
C ILE A 67 -12.41 -0.68 6.24
N TYR A 68 -12.30 0.45 6.94
CA TYR A 68 -12.69 0.52 8.35
C TYR A 68 -14.18 0.82 8.58
N CYS A 69 -14.91 1.23 7.53
CA CYS A 69 -16.34 1.58 7.59
C CYS A 69 -16.63 2.70 8.61
N GLU A 70 -15.69 3.63 8.76
CA GLU A 70 -15.78 4.71 9.73
C GLU A 70 -16.39 5.97 9.10
N ALA A 71 -17.02 6.79 9.94
CA ALA A 71 -17.65 8.04 9.52
C ALA A 71 -16.61 9.05 9.00
N LYS A 72 -17.05 10.00 8.17
CA LYS A 72 -16.25 11.19 7.83
C LYS A 72 -15.90 11.88 9.16
N ASN A 73 -14.61 12.10 9.41
CA ASN A 73 -14.00 12.80 10.56
C ASN A 73 -13.40 11.94 11.68
N THR A 74 -13.33 10.62 11.55
CA THR A 74 -12.58 9.79 12.52
C THR A 74 -11.10 9.67 12.13
N THR A 75 -10.20 9.87 13.09
CA THR A 75 -8.75 9.67 12.91
C THR A 75 -8.35 8.21 13.10
N LEU A 76 -7.21 7.79 12.54
CA LEU A 76 -6.66 6.43 12.75
C LEU A 76 -6.43 6.13 14.23
N GLY A 77 -5.96 7.13 14.98
CA GLY A 77 -5.78 7.05 16.43
C GLY A 77 -7.08 6.78 17.16
N GLU A 78 -8.17 7.44 16.78
CA GLU A 78 -9.49 7.22 17.37
C GLU A 78 -10.04 5.83 17.03
N VAL A 79 -9.92 5.38 15.77
CA VAL A 79 -10.33 4.03 15.34
C VAL A 79 -9.54 2.97 16.10
N ARG A 80 -8.23 3.16 16.22
CA ARG A 80 -7.34 2.26 16.97
C ARG A 80 -7.70 2.24 18.45
N ALA A 81 -7.93 3.41 19.06
CA ALA A 81 -8.31 3.52 20.46
C ALA A 81 -9.68 2.89 20.74
N ALA A 82 -10.67 3.08 19.86
CA ALA A 82 -11.99 2.47 19.97
C ALA A 82 -11.90 0.93 19.95
N LYS A 83 -11.16 0.37 18.98
CA LYS A 83 -10.92 -1.08 18.90
C LYS A 83 -10.16 -1.63 20.10
N TRP A 84 -9.19 -0.89 20.60
CA TRP A 84 -8.45 -1.24 21.81
C TRP A 84 -9.36 -1.29 23.04
N ARG A 85 -10.20 -0.26 23.24
CA ARG A 85 -11.19 -0.21 24.35
C ARG A 85 -12.19 -1.37 24.29
N ALA A 86 -12.58 -1.77 23.09
CA ALA A 86 -13.43 -2.94 22.86
C ALA A 86 -12.70 -4.28 23.04
N GLN A 87 -11.44 -4.28 23.51
CA GLN A 87 -10.58 -5.46 23.67
C GLN A 87 -10.40 -6.28 22.39
N ASN A 88 -10.63 -5.66 21.22
CA ASN A 88 -10.45 -6.29 19.92
C ASN A 88 -8.98 -6.10 19.46
N THR A 89 -8.06 -6.74 20.19
CA THR A 89 -6.60 -6.61 19.99
C THR A 89 -6.10 -7.37 18.77
N VAL A 90 -6.87 -8.34 18.27
CA VAL A 90 -6.54 -9.13 17.08
C VAL A 90 -6.46 -8.24 15.82
N ARG A 91 -7.12 -7.08 15.81
CA ARG A 91 -7.33 -6.28 14.58
C ARG A 91 -7.28 -4.77 14.78
N LEU A 92 -6.27 -4.29 15.48
CA LEU A 92 -6.01 -2.85 15.57
C LEU A 92 -5.77 -2.27 14.17
N ALA A 93 -6.32 -1.07 13.92
CA ALA A 93 -5.90 -0.29 12.77
C ALA A 93 -4.38 -0.02 12.86
N PRO A 94 -3.66 0.08 11.73
CA PRO A 94 -2.26 0.49 11.74
C PRO A 94 -2.13 1.87 12.39
N ASP A 95 -0.90 2.27 12.71
CA ASP A 95 -0.59 3.68 12.94
C ASP A 95 -0.46 4.43 11.60
N SER A 96 -0.43 5.77 11.66
CA SER A 96 -0.46 6.62 10.46
C SER A 96 0.76 6.41 9.57
N ASP A 97 1.94 6.19 10.15
CA ASP A 97 3.17 5.95 9.39
C ASP A 97 3.10 4.61 8.66
N SER A 98 2.65 3.57 9.35
CA SER A 98 2.43 2.24 8.77
C SER A 98 1.41 2.28 7.63
N LEU A 99 0.31 3.03 7.79
CA LEU A 99 -0.68 3.21 6.72
C LEU A 99 -0.08 3.97 5.53
N HIS A 100 0.61 5.07 5.78
CA HIS A 100 1.22 5.88 4.75
C HIS A 100 2.27 5.11 3.92
N LEU A 101 3.10 4.29 4.58
CA LEU A 101 4.05 3.39 3.92
C LEU A 101 3.33 2.34 3.07
N HIS A 102 2.21 1.79 3.56
CA HIS A 102 1.39 0.84 2.80
C HIS A 102 0.78 1.50 1.55
N LEU A 103 0.32 2.75 1.63
CA LEU A 103 -0.20 3.48 0.47
C LEU A 103 0.89 3.75 -0.58
N LYS A 104 2.08 4.17 -0.14
CA LYS A 104 3.25 4.33 -1.04
C LYS A 104 3.63 3.02 -1.73
N ARG A 105 3.66 1.93 -0.97
CA ARG A 105 3.92 0.59 -1.50
C ARG A 105 2.84 0.16 -2.50
N THR A 106 1.57 0.49 -2.20
CA THR A 106 0.44 0.21 -3.08
C THR A 106 0.63 0.91 -4.42
N ASN A 107 0.92 2.22 -4.40
CA ASN A 107 1.19 2.99 -5.62
C ASN A 107 2.34 2.40 -6.43
N TYR A 108 3.47 2.10 -5.78
CA TYR A 108 4.63 1.54 -6.45
C TYR A 108 4.34 0.19 -7.12
N LEU A 109 3.69 -0.73 -6.42
CA LEU A 109 3.33 -2.04 -6.98
C LEU A 109 2.31 -1.90 -8.11
N SER A 110 1.32 -1.02 -7.98
CA SER A 110 0.37 -0.72 -9.05
C SER A 110 1.08 -0.13 -10.27
N PHE A 111 2.05 0.75 -10.07
CA PHE A 111 2.88 1.31 -11.15
C PHE A 111 3.62 0.22 -11.91
N LEU A 112 4.31 -0.69 -11.21
CA LEU A 112 5.03 -1.81 -11.85
C LEU A 112 4.08 -2.71 -12.65
N LEU A 113 2.91 -3.04 -12.09
CA LEU A 113 1.94 -3.92 -12.74
C LEU A 113 1.26 -3.25 -13.95
N ASN A 114 1.10 -1.93 -13.94
CA ASN A 114 0.58 -1.15 -15.06
C ASN A 114 1.62 -0.95 -16.18
N HIS A 115 2.91 -1.09 -15.88
CA HIS A 115 4.00 -0.81 -16.80
C HIS A 115 4.97 -2.01 -16.93
N PRO A 116 4.51 -3.17 -17.43
CA PRO A 116 5.30 -4.41 -17.43
C PRO A 116 6.56 -4.36 -18.31
N ASN A 117 6.61 -3.43 -19.26
CA ASN A 117 7.73 -3.27 -20.19
C ASN A 117 8.79 -2.28 -19.70
N LEU A 118 8.55 -1.58 -18.59
CA LEU A 118 9.59 -0.74 -18.01
C LEU A 118 10.66 -1.67 -17.43
N PRO A 119 11.96 -1.39 -17.69
CA PRO A 119 13.00 -2.02 -16.91
C PRO A 119 12.67 -1.69 -15.45
N ILE A 120 12.45 -2.73 -14.64
CA ILE A 120 12.20 -2.55 -13.20
C ILE A 120 13.29 -1.60 -12.74
N PRO A 121 12.94 -0.41 -12.21
CA PRO A 121 13.95 0.51 -11.73
C PRO A 121 14.78 -0.30 -10.75
N THR A 122 16.00 -0.68 -11.16
CA THR A 122 16.95 -1.26 -10.23
C THR A 122 17.03 -0.19 -9.17
N LEU A 123 16.70 -0.58 -7.94
CA LEU A 123 16.68 0.28 -6.77
C LEU A 123 18.06 0.92 -6.64
N THR A 124 18.20 2.04 -7.35
CA THR A 124 19.46 2.67 -7.64
C THR A 124 19.65 3.56 -6.45
N HIS A 125 20.49 3.06 -5.56
CA HIS A 125 21.04 3.77 -4.43
C HIS A 125 20.04 4.09 -3.28
N ARG A 126 20.22 3.32 -2.20
CA ARG A 126 20.08 3.73 -0.77
C ARG A 126 18.76 3.48 -0.05
N THR A 127 17.70 2.98 -0.65
CA THR A 127 16.50 2.68 0.14
C THR A 127 15.77 1.43 -0.37
N TRP A 128 15.80 0.38 0.47
CA TRP A 128 15.04 -0.88 0.43
C TRP A 128 15.26 -1.79 -0.79
N MET A 129 16.18 -2.76 -0.62
CA MET A 129 16.39 -3.97 -1.46
C MET A 129 17.04 -3.75 -2.84
N ALA A 130 18.35 -3.97 -2.93
CA ALA A 130 18.99 -4.19 -4.22
C ALA A 130 18.60 -5.59 -4.71
N TRP A 131 17.94 -5.67 -5.87
CA TRP A 131 17.79 -6.91 -6.62
C TRP A 131 19.04 -7.11 -7.47
N LEU A 132 19.86 -8.10 -7.11
CA LEU A 132 21.02 -8.56 -7.87
C LEU A 132 20.81 -10.05 -8.17
N ASP A 133 20.75 -10.42 -9.45
CA ASP A 133 20.67 -11.82 -9.92
C ASP A 133 19.57 -12.66 -9.23
N GLY A 134 18.40 -12.08 -9.01
CA GLY A 134 17.27 -12.78 -8.39
C GLY A 134 17.38 -13.00 -6.87
N LEU A 135 18.39 -12.42 -6.23
CA LEU A 135 18.57 -12.47 -4.78
C LEU A 135 18.19 -11.13 -4.13
N CYS A 136 17.40 -11.20 -3.06
CA CYS A 136 17.11 -10.06 -2.19
C CYS A 136 18.30 -9.84 -1.23
N LEU A 137 19.13 -8.83 -1.48
CA LEU A 137 20.22 -8.48 -0.58
C LEU A 137 19.80 -7.38 0.41
N PRO A 138 20.27 -7.46 1.68
CA PRO A 138 20.06 -6.38 2.64
C PRO A 138 20.72 -5.09 2.12
N PRO A 139 20.19 -3.90 2.52
CA PRO A 139 20.80 -2.65 2.13
C PRO A 139 22.27 -2.60 2.62
N PRO A 140 23.19 -2.06 1.82
CA PRO A 140 24.58 -1.94 2.23
C PRO A 140 24.66 -1.07 3.49
N SER A 141 25.25 -1.61 4.57
CA SER A 141 25.46 -0.88 5.80
C SER A 141 26.42 0.27 5.55
N PRO A 142 26.11 1.51 5.98
CA PRO A 142 27.02 2.65 5.84
C PRO A 142 28.33 2.46 6.62
N HIS A 143 28.40 1.46 7.51
CA HIS A 143 29.59 1.15 8.31
C HIS A 143 30.54 0.13 7.67
N PHE A 144 30.15 -0.56 6.58
CA PHE A 144 30.98 -1.56 5.92
C PHE A 144 30.79 -1.56 4.40
N PRO A 145 31.46 -0.67 3.67
CA PRO A 145 31.27 -0.51 2.22
C PRO A 145 31.87 -1.65 1.36
N HIS A 146 32.66 -2.57 1.94
CA HIS A 146 33.34 -3.63 1.20
C HIS A 146 33.36 -4.94 1.95
N ARG A 147 32.27 -5.72 1.93
CA ARG A 147 32.35 -7.18 2.13
C ARG A 147 31.26 -7.89 1.34
N TYR A 148 31.52 -8.12 0.07
CA TYR A 148 31.08 -9.34 -0.60
C TYR A 148 32.18 -9.80 -1.55
N PRO A 149 33.15 -10.62 -1.09
CA PRO A 149 33.78 -11.56 -2.00
C PRO A 149 32.79 -12.73 -2.13
N PHE A 150 32.17 -12.89 -3.29
CA PHE A 150 31.52 -14.17 -3.60
C PHE A 150 32.55 -15.11 -4.25
N PRO A 151 32.59 -16.40 -3.86
CA PRO A 151 33.22 -17.46 -4.65
C PRO A 151 32.40 -17.80 -5.90
#